data_AF-A0A962ZMV6-F1
#
_entry.id   AF-A0A962ZMV6-F1
#
_cell.length_a   1.000
_cell.length_b   1.000
_cell.length_c   1.000
_cell.angle_alpha   90.00
_cell.angle_beta   90.00
_cell.angle_gamma   90.00
#
_symmetry.space_group_name_H-M   'P 1'
#
loop_
_entity.id
_entity.type
_entity.pdbx_description
1 polymer ?
#
loop_
_entity_poly.entity_id
_entity_poly.type
_entity_poly.pdbx_seq_one_letter_code
_entity_poly.pdbx_strand_id
1 'polypeptide(L)'
;MLRTFRLRTRWLLLVCLVLAPRAVADKIIHTTDWVASDEMAVILQRMNLNNLFPCHIEGRRRELNLEYRADYCYFKPGMRWFYSRWGLTEEQYQGYTQFYRENRYAEYSRSTFSDAGNTLYQVTWIQWTNKQAETSAVR
;
A
#
# COMPACT_ATOMS: atom_id res chain seq x y z
N MET A 1 -45.25 44.24 -41.41
CA MET A 1 -45.07 42.78 -41.22
C MET A 1 -43.60 42.46 -41.42
N LEU A 2 -42.84 42.31 -40.32
CA LEU A 2 -41.39 42.20 -40.32
C LEU A 2 -40.93 40.78 -40.00
N ARG A 3 -39.82 40.44 -40.65
CA ARG A 3 -39.21 39.13 -40.87
C ARG A 3 -38.77 38.41 -39.60
N THR A 4 -38.82 37.08 -39.71
CA THR A 4 -38.19 36.07 -38.86
C THR A 4 -36.69 36.31 -38.64
N PHE A 5 -36.23 36.11 -37.40
CA PHE A 5 -34.81 35.93 -37.09
C PHE A 5 -34.63 34.76 -36.11
N ARG A 6 -34.05 33.67 -36.62
CA ARG A 6 -33.53 32.54 -35.84
C ARG A 6 -32.07 32.81 -35.47
N LEU A 7 -31.75 32.87 -34.18
CA LEU A 7 -30.40 32.80 -33.63
C LEU A 7 -30.52 32.19 -32.22
N ARG A 8 -29.64 31.34 -31.69
CA ARG A 8 -28.48 30.56 -32.16
C ARG A 8 -27.98 29.79 -30.91
N THR A 9 -27.30 28.65 -31.10
CA THR A 9 -26.30 28.03 -30.16
C THR A 9 -26.80 27.67 -28.75
N ARG A 10 -27.13 26.42 -28.38
CA ARG A 10 -26.30 25.19 -28.30
C ARG A 10 -24.92 25.40 -27.65
N TRP A 11 -24.67 24.61 -26.58
CA TRP A 11 -23.38 24.26 -25.95
C TRP A 11 -22.82 25.19 -24.85
N LEU A 12 -23.14 24.85 -23.60
CA LEU A 12 -22.26 25.04 -22.44
C LEU A 12 -22.23 23.71 -21.66
N LEU A 13 -21.69 22.70 -22.33
CA LEU A 13 -21.39 21.39 -21.77
C LEU A 13 -19.87 21.25 -21.80
N LEU A 14 -19.33 20.73 -20.69
CA LEU A 14 -17.95 20.29 -20.52
C LEU A 14 -16.87 21.38 -20.64
N VAL A 15 -16.40 21.87 -19.50
CA VAL A 15 -14.96 21.82 -19.19
C VAL A 15 -14.79 21.65 -17.67
N CYS A 16 -14.56 20.42 -17.24
CA CYS A 16 -13.60 20.08 -16.19
C CYS A 16 -13.26 18.61 -16.41
N LEU A 17 -12.48 18.38 -17.48
CA LEU A 17 -11.76 17.14 -17.67
C LEU A 17 -10.96 16.90 -16.39
N VAL A 18 -11.37 15.84 -15.71
CA VAL A 18 -10.76 15.25 -14.54
C VAL A 18 -9.25 15.20 -14.74
N LEU A 19 -8.52 16.11 -14.08
CA LEU A 19 -7.10 15.90 -13.77
C LEU A 19 -7.04 14.77 -12.74
N ALA A 20 -7.32 13.54 -13.19
CA ALA A 20 -7.05 12.38 -12.38
C ALA A 20 -5.53 12.37 -12.18
N PRO A 21 -5.02 12.49 -10.95
CA PRO A 21 -3.62 12.25 -10.72
C PRO A 21 -3.31 10.85 -11.27
N ARG A 22 -2.37 10.75 -12.20
CA ARG A 22 -1.87 9.45 -12.65
C ARG A 22 -1.29 8.78 -11.42
N ALA A 23 -1.98 7.79 -10.87
CA ALA A 23 -1.45 6.95 -9.82
C ALA A 23 -0.21 6.27 -10.40
N VAL A 24 0.97 6.65 -9.90
CA VAL A 24 2.20 5.95 -10.23
C VAL A 24 2.18 4.68 -9.40
N ALA A 25 1.71 3.60 -10.01
CA ALA A 25 1.78 2.28 -9.40
C ALA A 25 3.25 1.95 -9.12
N ASP A 26 3.50 1.33 -7.96
CA ASP A 26 4.84 0.90 -7.63
C ASP A 26 5.35 -0.12 -8.64
N LYS A 27 6.61 0.04 -9.04
CA LYS A 27 7.26 -0.96 -9.88
C LYS A 27 7.67 -2.13 -9.00
N ILE A 28 6.92 -3.22 -9.10
CA ILE A 28 7.27 -4.49 -8.47
C ILE A 28 8.56 -5.01 -9.10
N ILE A 29 9.54 -5.34 -8.25
CA ILE A 29 10.88 -5.81 -8.64
C ILE A 29 11.02 -7.31 -8.45
N HIS A 30 10.38 -7.82 -7.39
CA HIS A 30 10.42 -9.23 -7.05
C HIS A 30 9.14 -9.62 -6.33
N THR A 31 8.64 -10.81 -6.61
CA THR A 31 7.51 -11.42 -5.91
C THR A 31 8.00 -12.75 -5.36
N THR A 32 7.77 -13.00 -4.08
CA THR A 32 8.13 -14.28 -3.48
C THR A 32 7.15 -15.37 -3.90
N ASP A 33 7.57 -16.63 -3.79
CA ASP A 33 6.61 -17.72 -3.70
C ASP A 33 5.79 -17.61 -2.40
N TRP A 34 4.80 -18.48 -2.24
CA TRP A 34 4.09 -18.65 -0.98
C TRP A 34 5.02 -19.32 0.04
N VAL A 35 5.31 -18.62 1.12
CA VAL A 35 6.26 -19.04 2.16
C VAL A 35 5.58 -19.14 3.51
N ALA A 36 6.06 -20.03 4.35
CA ALA A 36 5.57 -20.18 5.72
C ALA A 36 6.01 -18.98 6.60
N SER A 37 5.28 -18.76 7.69
CA SER A 37 5.50 -17.62 8.60
C SER A 37 6.92 -17.56 9.20
N ASP A 38 7.53 -18.72 9.44
CA ASP A 38 8.87 -18.85 9.99
C ASP A 38 9.98 -18.49 8.99
N GLU A 39 9.75 -18.68 7.70
CA GLU A 39 10.69 -18.29 6.63
C GLU A 39 10.66 -16.78 6.32
N MET A 40 9.56 -16.10 6.65
CA MET A 40 9.35 -14.67 6.40
C MET A 40 10.48 -13.80 6.93
N ALA A 41 10.95 -14.05 8.17
CA ALA A 41 11.94 -13.20 8.82
C ALA A 41 13.26 -13.16 8.03
N VAL A 42 13.67 -14.32 7.50
CA VAL A 42 14.89 -14.45 6.68
C VAL A 42 14.74 -13.71 5.35
N ILE A 43 13.57 -13.81 4.71
CA ILE A 43 13.30 -13.12 3.44
C ILE A 43 13.26 -11.60 3.66
N LEU A 44 12.56 -11.12 4.68
CA LEU A 44 12.51 -9.69 5.02
C LEU A 44 13.90 -9.12 5.27
N GLN A 45 14.75 -9.84 6.02
CA GLN A 45 16.12 -9.42 6.27
C GLN A 45 16.93 -9.35 4.96
N ARG A 46 16.85 -10.37 4.11
CA ARG A 46 17.54 -10.40 2.81
C ARG A 46 17.10 -9.25 1.90
N MET A 47 15.81 -8.98 1.81
CA MET A 47 15.27 -7.93 0.94
C MET A 47 15.65 -6.54 1.45
N ASN A 48 15.64 -6.34 2.77
CA ASN A 48 16.11 -5.08 3.37
C ASN A 48 17.57 -4.78 3.02
N LEU A 49 18.45 -5.79 3.02
CA LEU A 49 19.86 -5.64 2.61
C LEU A 49 20.02 -5.21 1.14
N ASN A 50 18.99 -5.42 0.31
CA ASN A 50 18.97 -5.02 -1.10
C ASN A 50 18.21 -3.71 -1.34
N ASN A 51 17.91 -2.92 -0.29
CA ASN A 51 17.08 -1.71 -0.35
C ASN A 51 15.69 -1.97 -0.96
N LEU A 52 15.13 -3.14 -0.69
CA LEU A 52 13.78 -3.52 -1.05
C LEU A 52 12.90 -3.60 0.20
N PHE A 53 11.63 -3.22 0.06
CA PHE A 53 10.62 -3.36 1.10
C PHE A 53 9.35 -4.00 0.52
N PRO A 54 8.56 -4.71 1.34
CA PRO A 54 7.30 -5.31 0.90
C PRO A 54 6.24 -4.21 0.72
N CYS A 55 5.90 -3.91 -0.54
CA CYS A 55 4.93 -2.88 -0.93
C CYS A 55 3.50 -3.44 -1.04
N HIS A 56 3.37 -4.74 -1.21
CA HIS A 56 2.10 -5.48 -1.11
C HIS A 56 2.36 -6.84 -0.50
N ILE A 57 1.43 -7.32 0.31
CA ILE A 57 1.54 -8.60 1.01
C ILE A 57 0.20 -9.31 0.87
N GLU A 58 0.23 -10.61 0.71
CA GLU A 58 -0.95 -11.46 0.72
C GLU A 58 -0.72 -12.61 1.70
N GLY A 59 -1.77 -12.98 2.42
CA GLY A 59 -1.79 -14.16 3.26
C GLY A 59 -2.89 -15.10 2.84
N ARG A 60 -2.69 -16.39 3.10
CA ARG A 60 -3.70 -17.43 2.92
C ARG A 60 -3.55 -18.53 3.94
N ARG A 61 -4.64 -19.26 4.18
CA ARG A 61 -4.57 -20.59 4.79
C ARG A 61 -4.40 -21.64 3.70
N ARG A 62 -3.41 -22.52 3.87
CA ARG A 62 -3.28 -23.76 3.10
C ARG A 62 -3.23 -24.92 4.09
N GLU A 63 -4.31 -25.70 4.11
CA GLU A 63 -4.50 -26.77 5.09
C GLU A 63 -4.41 -26.24 6.54
N LEU A 64 -3.42 -26.69 7.32
CA LEU A 64 -3.21 -26.26 8.70
C LEU A 64 -2.23 -25.09 8.83
N ASN A 65 -1.60 -24.67 7.73
CA ASN A 65 -0.53 -23.67 7.76
C ASN A 65 -0.98 -22.33 7.18
N LEU A 66 -0.42 -21.26 7.74
CA LEU A 66 -0.49 -19.92 7.15
C LEU A 66 0.69 -19.73 6.21
N GLU A 67 0.38 -19.32 4.99
CA GLU A 67 1.37 -18.98 3.97
C GLU A 67 1.21 -17.52 3.57
N TYR A 68 2.32 -16.89 3.18
CA TYR A 68 2.37 -15.50 2.78
C TYR A 68 3.13 -15.33 1.48
N ARG A 69 2.79 -14.27 0.75
CA ARG A 69 3.52 -13.83 -0.43
C ARG A 69 3.67 -12.32 -0.35
N ALA A 70 4.82 -11.79 -0.77
CA ALA A 70 5.01 -10.36 -0.83
C ALA A 70 5.59 -9.92 -2.17
N ASP A 71 5.09 -8.78 -2.64
CA ASP A 71 5.68 -8.00 -3.72
C ASP A 71 6.64 -6.99 -3.11
N TYR A 72 7.84 -6.93 -3.67
CA TYR A 72 8.92 -6.07 -3.22
C TYR A 72 9.16 -4.94 -4.19
N CYS A 73 9.29 -3.76 -3.64
CA CYS A 73 9.55 -2.52 -4.36
C CYS A 73 10.85 -1.88 -3.85
N TYR A 74 11.49 -1.07 -4.70
CA TYR A 74 12.61 -0.25 -4.27
C TYR A 74 12.18 0.82 -3.29
N PHE A 75 13.03 1.10 -2.31
CA PHE A 75 12.91 2.31 -1.50
C PHE A 75 12.79 3.55 -2.40
N LYS A 76 11.75 4.35 -2.16
CA LYS A 76 11.57 5.63 -2.85
C LYS A 76 12.46 6.70 -2.21
N PRO A 77 12.82 7.78 -2.95
CA PRO A 77 13.47 8.93 -2.36
C PRO A 77 12.71 9.42 -1.12
N GLY A 78 13.43 9.57 -0.02
CA GLY A 78 12.87 9.98 1.27
C GLY A 78 12.41 8.84 2.18
N MET A 79 12.40 7.58 1.73
CA MET A 79 12.23 6.44 2.63
C MET A 79 13.55 6.16 3.36
N ARG A 80 13.49 5.95 4.68
CA ARG A 80 14.67 5.69 5.51
C ARG A 80 14.70 4.27 6.05
N TRP A 81 13.58 3.81 6.60
CA TRP A 81 13.45 2.50 7.24
C TRP A 81 12.05 1.94 7.03
N PHE A 82 11.91 0.62 7.09
CA PHE A 82 10.61 -0.04 7.12
C PHE A 82 10.50 -1.03 8.28
N TYR A 83 9.27 -1.28 8.70
CA TYR A 83 8.88 -2.45 9.48
C TYR A 83 7.73 -3.16 8.78
N SER A 84 7.74 -4.49 8.80
CA SER A 84 6.65 -5.28 8.24
C SER A 84 6.28 -6.43 9.19
N ARG A 85 4.99 -6.71 9.28
CA ARG A 85 4.40 -7.74 10.15
C ARG A 85 3.23 -8.39 9.43
N TRP A 86 3.24 -9.72 9.36
CA TRP A 86 2.24 -10.50 8.62
C TRP A 86 1.52 -11.45 9.59
N GLY A 87 0.20 -11.57 9.47
CA GLY A 87 -0.60 -12.44 10.33
C GLY A 87 -0.96 -11.84 11.68
N LEU A 88 -1.06 -10.52 11.78
CA LEU A 88 -1.44 -9.85 13.02
C LEU A 88 -2.93 -10.01 13.29
N THR A 89 -3.32 -10.19 14.56
CA THR A 89 -4.71 -9.97 14.99
C THR A 89 -5.05 -8.48 14.95
N GLU A 90 -6.34 -8.14 15.02
CA GLU A 90 -6.81 -6.74 15.11
C GLU A 90 -6.13 -5.97 16.26
N GLU A 91 -6.11 -6.54 17.46
CA GLU A 91 -5.51 -5.92 18.64
C GLU A 91 -4.01 -5.65 18.43
N GLN A 92 -3.29 -6.64 17.90
CA GLN A 92 -1.86 -6.50 17.59
C GLN A 92 -1.64 -5.43 16.51
N TYR A 93 -2.46 -5.43 15.45
CA TYR A 93 -2.39 -4.43 14.39
C TYR A 93 -2.55 -3.01 14.94
N GLN A 94 -3.56 -2.77 15.79
CA GLN A 94 -3.80 -1.47 16.40
C GLN A 94 -2.63 -1.05 17.29
N GLY A 95 -2.16 -1.94 18.16
CA GLY A 95 -1.02 -1.68 19.04
C GLY A 95 0.26 -1.34 18.29
N TYR A 96 0.63 -2.13 17.28
CA TYR A 96 1.81 -1.85 16.45
C TYR A 96 1.65 -0.57 15.64
N THR A 97 0.48 -0.33 15.03
CA THR A 97 0.25 0.88 14.25
C THR A 97 0.36 2.12 15.11
N GLN A 98 -0.17 2.11 16.33
CA GLN A 98 0.01 3.21 17.27
C GLN A 98 1.47 3.41 17.62
N PHE A 99 2.17 2.34 18.03
CA PHE A 99 3.60 2.39 18.36
C PHE A 99 4.44 2.96 17.22
N TYR A 100 4.24 2.48 15.99
CA TYR A 100 5.00 2.94 14.83
C TYR A 100 4.68 4.39 14.45
N ARG A 101 3.42 4.81 14.59
CA ARG A 101 3.01 6.21 14.38
C ARG A 101 3.67 7.16 15.36
N GLU A 102 3.73 6.80 16.65
CA GLU A 102 4.43 7.57 17.68
C GLU A 102 5.94 7.69 17.38
N ASN A 103 6.51 6.69 16.68
CA ASN A 103 7.90 6.67 16.23
C ASN A 103 8.10 7.25 14.81
N ARG A 104 7.13 8.03 14.31
CA ARG A 104 7.18 8.73 13.01
C ARG A 104 7.26 7.80 11.79
N TYR A 105 6.68 6.61 11.90
CA TYR A 105 6.39 5.76 10.75
C TYR A 105 4.96 5.99 10.28
N ALA A 106 4.74 5.88 8.97
CA ALA A 106 3.42 5.88 8.35
C ALA A 106 3.11 4.48 7.82
N GLU A 107 1.83 4.07 7.89
CA GLU A 107 1.37 2.87 7.20
C GLU A 107 1.51 3.10 5.69
N TYR A 108 2.23 2.19 5.03
CA TYR A 108 2.46 2.22 3.59
C TYR A 108 1.48 1.31 2.87
N SER A 109 1.37 0.06 3.33
CA SER A 109 0.49 -0.95 2.76
C SER A 109 -0.19 -1.72 3.88
N ARG A 110 -1.45 -2.07 3.64
CA ARG A 110 -2.24 -2.94 4.51
C ARG A 110 -3.12 -3.83 3.66
N SER A 111 -3.09 -5.12 3.96
CA SER A 111 -3.99 -6.13 3.42
C SER A 111 -4.54 -6.99 4.57
N THR A 112 -5.61 -7.71 4.28
CA THR A 112 -6.20 -8.66 5.21
C THR A 112 -6.61 -9.95 4.50
N PHE A 113 -6.68 -11.04 5.25
CA PHE A 113 -7.38 -12.26 4.83
C PHE A 113 -8.09 -12.89 6.02
N SER A 114 -9.12 -13.71 5.73
CA SER A 114 -9.87 -14.41 6.77
C SER A 114 -9.26 -15.78 7.06
N ASP A 115 -9.13 -16.08 8.35
CA ASP A 115 -8.55 -17.31 8.88
C ASP A 115 -9.39 -17.87 10.03
N ALA A 116 -10.08 -18.99 9.80
CA ALA A 116 -10.95 -19.62 10.80
C ALA A 116 -11.95 -18.64 11.48
N GLY A 117 -12.48 -17.69 10.70
CA GLY A 117 -13.41 -16.66 11.19
C GLY A 117 -12.74 -15.42 11.80
N ASN A 118 -11.41 -15.40 11.92
CA ASN A 118 -10.65 -14.23 12.32
C ASN A 118 -10.17 -13.45 11.09
N THR A 119 -9.96 -12.13 11.23
CA THR A 119 -9.28 -11.32 10.23
C THR A 119 -7.83 -11.16 10.63
N LEU A 120 -6.92 -11.54 9.75
CA LEU A 120 -5.49 -11.36 9.94
C LEU A 120 -4.99 -10.22 9.06
N TYR A 121 -4.13 -9.37 9.63
CA TYR A 121 -3.56 -8.19 9.00
C TYR A 121 -2.13 -8.43 8.52
N GLN A 122 -1.78 -7.89 7.36
CA GLN A 122 -0.41 -7.83 6.85
C GLN A 122 -0.09 -6.38 6.51
N VAL A 123 0.95 -5.84 7.12
CA VAL A 123 1.18 -4.40 7.12
C VAL A 123 2.65 -4.08 6.96
N THR A 124 2.93 -3.02 6.22
CA THR A 124 4.24 -2.39 6.14
C THR A 124 4.13 -0.94 6.58
N TRP A 125 5.02 -0.52 7.48
CA TRP A 125 5.19 0.86 7.91
C TRP A 125 6.53 1.40 7.44
N ILE A 126 6.57 2.65 6.99
CA ILE A 126 7.75 3.32 6.46
C ILE A 126 8.04 4.57 7.29
N GLN A 127 9.30 4.76 7.69
CA GLN A 127 9.78 6.02 8.23
C GLN A 127 10.37 6.86 7.11
N TRP A 128 9.87 8.08 6.98
CA TRP A 128 10.34 9.06 6.00
C TRP A 128 11.45 9.94 6.60
N THR A 129 12.43 10.33 5.79
CA THR A 129 13.47 11.28 6.19
C THR A 129 12.89 12.68 6.44
N ASN A 130 11.87 13.07 5.68
CA ASN A 130 11.20 14.38 5.76
C ASN A 130 9.67 14.22 5.77
N LYS A 131 8.97 14.95 6.65
CA LYS A 131 7.49 14.90 6.80
C LYS A 131 6.71 15.16 5.50
N GLN A 132 7.26 15.91 4.54
CA GLN A 132 6.59 16.21 3.27
C GLN A 132 6.48 15.01 2.32
N ALA A 133 7.32 13.99 2.48
CA ALA A 133 7.29 12.79 1.63
C ALA A 133 6.11 11.85 1.98
N GLU A 134 5.61 11.92 3.22
CA GLU A 134 4.52 11.09 3.73
C GLU A 134 3.19 11.32 2.97
N THR A 135 2.86 12.59 2.66
CA THR A 135 1.58 12.97 2.03
C THR A 135 1.48 12.58 0.55
N SER A 136 2.59 12.19 -0.07
CA SER A 136 2.65 11.80 -1.48
C SER A 136 2.57 10.28 -1.68
N ALA A 137 2.73 9.49 -0.61
CA ALA A 137 2.82 8.03 -0.67
C ALA A 137 1.54 7.31 -0.22
N VAL A 138 0.70 7.96 0.61
CA VAL A 138 -0.62 7.45 0.99
C VAL A 138 -1.65 7.99 -0.02
N ARG A 139 -1.79 7.31 -1.16
CA ARG A 139 -2.85 7.57 -2.15
C ARG A 139 -3.35 6.28 -2.77
#